data_AF-A0A9D2D0L6-F1
#
_entry.id   AF-A0A9D2D0L6-F1
#
_cell.length_a   1.000
_cell.length_b   1.000
_cell.length_c   1.000
_cell.angle_alpha   90.00
_cell.angle_beta   90.00
_cell.angle_gamma   90.00
#
_symmetry.space_group_name_H-M   'P 1'
#
loop_
_entity.id
_entity.type
_entity.pdbx_description
1 polymer ?
#
loop_
_entity_poly.entity_id
_entity_poly.type
_entity_poly.pdbx_seq_one_letter_code
_entity_poly.pdbx_strand_id
1 'polypeptide(L)'
;MRITELHIYHFKSIREIHLTEIENVLILVGQNSSGKTCILDAIRAVMGNYVIAPEDFNEKRQKIEIEAEIELDEESLKSLHARKIVSGYKRYEKWLADFGNKLPSWKDGRLRFTFQASPDGDIRYFDGVHKNNRYICQLLPEVFYLDSQRDIRQMQETILMFQEDDLLKRMRTGCCMFDSGKPCSHCFSCMGLIERKRPDEMNAFEAEKLLEYKLYQMNLDGFSRRVNRIFRRNSGRQEEICYELQCHANQIFQVETTVYNPNREYGMAVDQMGKGMRSIYILSLLEACMEE
;
A
#
# COMPACT_ATOMS: atom_id res chain seq x y z
N MET A 1 4.34 -5.59 14.29
CA MET A 1 2.94 -6.06 14.14
C MET A 1 2.95 -7.53 13.76
N ARG A 2 2.09 -8.34 14.38
CA ARG A 2 2.04 -9.80 14.16
C ARG A 2 0.61 -10.32 14.25
N ILE A 3 0.23 -11.33 13.45
CA ILE A 3 -1.02 -12.07 13.65
C ILE A 3 -0.77 -13.10 14.74
N THR A 4 -1.55 -13.11 15.82
CA THR A 4 -1.40 -14.05 16.94
C THR A 4 -2.44 -15.18 16.91
N GLU A 5 -3.60 -14.92 16.34
CA GLU A 5 -4.73 -15.85 16.29
C GLU A 5 -5.51 -15.67 14.98
N LEU A 6 -5.99 -16.77 14.40
CA LEU A 6 -6.84 -16.78 13.21
C LEU A 6 -7.89 -17.89 13.32
N HIS A 7 -9.17 -17.54 13.22
CA HIS A 7 -10.29 -18.48 13.19
C HIS A 7 -11.06 -18.31 11.89
N ILE A 8 -11.08 -19.34 11.04
CA ILE A 8 -11.69 -19.29 9.71
C ILE A 8 -12.96 -20.13 9.70
N TYR A 9 -14.07 -19.52 9.28
CA TYR A 9 -15.37 -20.15 9.10
C TYR A 9 -15.85 -20.02 7.66
N HIS A 10 -16.36 -21.12 7.12
CA HIS A 10 -17.13 -21.16 5.88
C HIS A 10 -16.40 -20.63 4.62
N PHE A 11 -15.07 -20.74 4.58
CA PHE A 11 -14.25 -20.26 3.46
C PHE A 11 -13.74 -21.41 2.58
N LYS A 12 -14.18 -21.45 1.32
CA LYS A 12 -13.87 -22.55 0.38
C LYS A 12 -14.25 -23.91 0.99
N SER A 13 -13.29 -24.82 1.10
CA SER A 13 -13.45 -26.14 1.72
C SER A 13 -13.37 -26.12 3.25
N ILE A 14 -13.00 -25.00 3.87
CA ILE A 14 -12.89 -24.86 5.32
C ILE A 14 -14.27 -24.68 5.94
N ARG A 15 -14.68 -25.63 6.79
CA ARG A 15 -15.86 -25.46 7.64
C ARG A 15 -15.53 -24.56 8.83
N GLU A 16 -14.48 -24.93 9.56
CA GLU A 16 -13.95 -24.26 10.74
C GLU A 16 -12.48 -24.69 10.90
N ILE A 17 -11.57 -23.73 11.05
CA ILE A 17 -10.16 -23.95 11.43
C ILE A 17 -9.76 -22.86 12.41
N HIS A 18 -9.13 -23.25 13.52
CA HIS A 18 -8.60 -22.33 14.52
C HIS A 18 -7.08 -22.50 14.63
N LEU A 19 -6.35 -21.42 14.37
CA LEU A 19 -4.91 -21.32 14.53
C LEU A 19 -4.63 -20.35 15.67
N THR A 20 -3.94 -20.84 16.71
CA THR A 20 -3.55 -20.07 17.89
C THR A 20 -2.04 -19.96 17.98
N GLU A 21 -1.56 -19.01 18.78
CA GLU A 21 -0.13 -18.85 19.10
C GLU A 21 0.75 -18.73 17.85
N ILE A 22 0.26 -18.00 16.84
CA ILE A 22 1.03 -17.74 15.62
C ILE A 22 2.21 -16.83 15.97
N GLU A 23 3.42 -17.37 15.82
CA GLU A 23 4.66 -16.63 16.03
C GLU A 23 5.11 -15.90 14.75
N ASN A 24 6.40 -15.62 14.63
CA ASN A 24 6.97 -14.93 13.47
C ASN A 24 6.97 -15.80 12.20
N VAL A 25 6.95 -17.12 12.36
CA VAL A 25 6.97 -18.09 11.26
C VAL A 25 5.86 -19.10 11.46
N LEU A 26 4.98 -19.22 10.47
CA LEU A 26 3.95 -20.25 10.41
C LEU A 26 4.26 -21.24 9.29
N ILE A 27 4.45 -22.51 9.64
CA ILE A 27 4.70 -23.58 8.67
C ILE A 27 3.46 -24.49 8.59
N LEU A 28 2.80 -24.48 7.43
CA LEU A 28 1.64 -25.34 7.17
C LEU A 28 2.08 -26.59 6.41
N VAL A 29 1.98 -27.77 7.05
CA VAL A 29 2.35 -29.06 6.46
C VAL A 29 1.11 -29.94 6.26
N GLY A 30 1.02 -30.62 5.12
CA GLY A 30 -0.06 -31.58 4.85
C GLY A 30 -0.08 -32.05 3.40
N GLN A 31 -0.94 -33.02 3.09
CA GLN A 31 -1.11 -33.53 1.71
C GLN A 31 -1.65 -32.45 0.76
N ASN A 32 -1.47 -32.65 -0.55
CA ASN A 32 -2.05 -31.74 -1.54
C ASN A 32 -3.57 -31.64 -1.33
N SER A 33 -4.12 -30.44 -1.55
CA SER A 33 -5.55 -30.15 -1.38
C SER A 33 -6.09 -30.26 0.06
N SER A 34 -5.22 -30.33 1.08
CA SER A 34 -5.62 -30.34 2.49
C SER A 34 -6.05 -28.97 3.07
N GLY A 35 -6.32 -27.97 2.23
CA GLY A 35 -6.74 -26.63 2.68
C GLY A 35 -5.63 -25.63 3.02
N LYS A 36 -4.34 -25.99 2.88
CA LYS A 36 -3.21 -25.05 3.13
C LYS A 36 -3.32 -23.74 2.36
N THR A 37 -3.58 -23.83 1.05
CA THR A 37 -3.79 -22.64 0.21
C THR A 37 -5.02 -21.85 0.65
N CYS A 38 -6.08 -22.52 1.14
CA CYS A 38 -7.27 -21.84 1.64
C CYS A 38 -6.97 -21.01 2.91
N ILE A 39 -6.09 -21.49 3.80
CA ILE A 39 -5.63 -20.72 4.95
C ILE A 39 -4.85 -19.47 4.49
N LEU A 40 -3.93 -19.63 3.53
CA LEU A 40 -3.18 -18.49 2.99
C LEU A 40 -4.09 -17.47 2.30
N ASP A 41 -5.08 -17.93 1.54
CA ASP A 41 -6.07 -17.06 0.89
C ASP A 41 -6.95 -16.35 1.92
N ALA A 42 -7.28 -16.99 3.04
CA ALA A 42 -8.03 -16.37 4.13
C ALA A 42 -7.23 -15.22 4.77
N ILE A 43 -5.93 -15.42 5.02
CA ILE A 43 -5.04 -14.35 5.49
C ILE A 43 -5.00 -13.20 4.48
N ARG A 44 -4.84 -13.51 3.19
CA ARG A 44 -4.84 -12.48 2.14
C ARG A 44 -6.18 -11.73 2.04
N ALA A 45 -7.31 -12.41 2.26
CA ALA A 45 -8.63 -11.81 2.25
C ALA A 45 -8.80 -10.83 3.41
N VAL A 46 -8.42 -11.26 4.63
CA VAL A 46 -8.41 -10.40 5.81
C VAL A 46 -7.57 -9.14 5.57
N MET A 47 -6.41 -9.26 4.91
CA MET A 47 -5.51 -8.14 4.65
C MET A 47 -5.90 -7.29 3.43
N GLY A 48 -6.96 -7.65 2.70
CA GLY A 48 -7.42 -6.91 1.51
C GLY A 48 -6.63 -7.19 0.22
N ASN A 49 -5.77 -8.22 0.22
CA ASN A 49 -4.97 -8.67 -0.94
C ASN A 49 -5.58 -9.88 -1.66
N TYR A 50 -6.87 -10.14 -1.46
CA TYR A 50 -7.62 -11.21 -2.12
C TYR A 50 -9.06 -10.76 -2.38
N VAL A 51 -9.51 -10.92 -3.62
CA VAL A 51 -10.88 -10.59 -4.02
C VAL A 51 -11.75 -11.83 -3.82
N ILE A 52 -12.75 -11.73 -2.95
CA ILE A 52 -13.71 -12.80 -2.72
C ILE A 52 -14.52 -13.04 -3.99
N ALA A 53 -14.52 -14.28 -4.45
CA ALA A 53 -15.27 -14.74 -5.62
C ALA A 53 -16.47 -15.61 -5.20
N PRO A 54 -17.49 -15.77 -6.07
CA PRO A 54 -18.65 -16.62 -5.79
C PRO A 54 -18.28 -18.07 -5.44
N GLU A 55 -17.17 -18.57 -5.95
CA GLU A 55 -16.64 -19.93 -5.73
C GLU A 55 -16.02 -20.11 -4.33
N ASP A 56 -15.75 -19.01 -3.62
CA ASP A 56 -15.19 -19.05 -2.27
C ASP A 56 -16.24 -19.36 -1.20
N PHE A 57 -17.52 -19.24 -1.55
CA PHE A 57 -18.63 -19.57 -0.67
C PHE A 57 -18.94 -21.07 -0.69
N ASN A 58 -19.30 -21.60 0.46
CA ASN A 58 -19.78 -22.98 0.56
C ASN A 58 -21.12 -23.17 -0.19
N GLU A 59 -21.56 -24.42 -0.36
CA GLU A 59 -22.82 -24.77 -1.06
C GLU A 59 -24.05 -24.08 -0.45
N LYS A 60 -24.02 -23.79 0.86
CA LYS A 60 -25.11 -23.12 1.57
C LYS A 60 -25.09 -21.59 1.40
N ARG A 61 -24.08 -21.05 0.73
CA ARG A 61 -23.83 -19.61 0.56
C ARG A 61 -23.89 -18.86 1.89
N GLN A 62 -23.33 -19.46 2.94
CA GLN A 62 -23.18 -18.79 4.23
C GLN A 62 -22.14 -17.67 4.10
N LYS A 63 -22.23 -16.67 4.98
CA LYS A 63 -21.20 -15.64 5.05
C LYS A 63 -19.86 -16.27 5.44
N ILE A 64 -18.80 -15.80 4.81
CA ILE A 64 -17.43 -16.12 5.21
C ILE A 64 -17.12 -15.27 6.44
N GLU A 65 -16.60 -15.89 7.50
CA GLU A 65 -16.20 -15.20 8.72
C GLU A 65 -14.78 -15.60 9.06
N ILE A 66 -13.90 -14.62 9.24
CA ILE A 66 -12.52 -14.85 9.63
C ILE A 66 -12.21 -13.95 10.82
N GLU A 67 -12.12 -14.54 12.00
CA GLU A 67 -11.68 -13.84 13.20
C GLU A 67 -10.16 -13.78 13.22
N ALA A 68 -9.61 -12.61 13.52
CA ALA A 68 -8.18 -12.38 13.61
C ALA A 68 -7.85 -11.60 14.87
N GLU A 69 -6.73 -11.96 15.49
CA GLU A 69 -6.07 -11.15 16.50
C GLU A 69 -4.71 -10.71 15.98
N ILE A 70 -4.45 -9.41 16.05
CA ILE A 70 -3.14 -8.84 15.73
C ILE A 70 -2.54 -8.18 16.96
N GLU A 71 -1.25 -8.38 17.14
CA GLU A 71 -0.43 -7.73 18.15
C GLU A 71 0.27 -6.50 17.55
N LEU A 72 0.17 -5.40 18.26
CA LEU A 72 0.77 -4.10 17.96
C LEU A 72 1.81 -3.79 19.04
N ASP A 73 3.08 -4.06 18.72
CA ASP A 73 4.22 -3.66 19.52
C ASP A 73 4.42 -2.12 19.55
N GLU A 74 5.28 -1.64 20.44
CA GLU A 74 5.53 -0.21 20.63
C GLU A 74 6.09 0.47 19.36
N GLU A 75 6.93 -0.24 18.62
CA GLU A 75 7.51 0.26 17.37
C GLU A 75 6.44 0.43 16.28
N SER A 76 5.53 -0.53 16.17
CA SER A 76 4.36 -0.47 15.29
C SER A 76 3.49 0.72 15.63
N LEU A 77 3.20 0.96 16.92
CA LEU A 77 2.42 2.12 17.36
C LEU A 77 3.13 3.45 17.04
N LYS A 78 4.44 3.54 17.24
CA LYS A 78 5.24 4.72 16.86
C LYS A 78 5.19 4.98 15.36
N SER A 79 5.33 3.93 14.54
CA SER A 79 5.23 4.01 13.08
C SER A 79 3.84 4.47 12.62
N LEU A 80 2.77 3.89 13.19
CA LEU A 80 1.39 4.29 12.91
C LEU A 80 1.13 5.76 13.29
N HIS A 81 1.66 6.23 14.42
CA HIS A 81 1.57 7.63 14.84
C HIS A 81 2.33 8.58 13.90
N ALA A 82 3.57 8.24 13.51
CA ALA A 82 4.36 9.04 12.59
C ALA A 82 3.64 9.24 11.25
N ARG A 83 2.95 8.19 10.78
CA ARG A 83 2.13 8.20 9.56
C ARG A 83 0.71 8.75 9.76
N LYS A 84 0.32 9.12 10.99
CA LYS A 84 -1.02 9.60 11.37
C LYS A 84 -2.16 8.66 10.93
N ILE A 85 -1.91 7.36 11.03
CA ILE A 85 -2.90 6.33 10.73
C ILE A 85 -3.96 6.32 11.84
N VAL A 86 -5.25 6.17 11.48
CA VAL A 86 -6.45 6.22 12.35
C VAL A 86 -6.72 7.59 13.01
N SER A 87 -5.69 8.32 13.42
CA SER A 87 -5.80 9.61 14.09
C SER A 87 -4.77 10.63 13.59
N GLY A 88 -5.19 11.90 13.49
CA GLY A 88 -4.38 13.02 13.01
C GLY A 88 -3.62 13.79 14.09
N TYR A 89 -3.72 13.42 15.37
CA TYR A 89 -3.04 14.11 16.46
C TYR A 89 -1.52 14.00 16.35
N LYS A 90 -0.81 15.13 16.57
CA LYS A 90 0.67 15.18 16.60
C LYS A 90 1.29 14.73 17.92
N ARG A 91 0.53 14.79 19.02
CA ARG A 91 1.00 14.38 20.35
C ARG A 91 0.63 12.92 20.56
N TYR A 92 1.62 12.07 20.83
CA TYR A 92 1.44 10.62 20.94
C TYR A 92 0.36 10.22 21.95
N GLU A 93 0.33 10.82 23.14
CA GLU A 93 -0.68 10.51 24.17
C GLU A 93 -2.12 10.77 23.70
N LYS A 94 -2.35 11.90 23.02
CA LYS A 94 -3.66 12.23 22.45
C LYS A 94 -4.02 11.33 21.28
N TRP A 95 -3.02 10.99 20.46
CA TRP A 95 -3.17 10.05 19.37
C TRP A 95 -3.56 8.66 19.89
N LEU A 96 -2.88 8.16 20.92
CA LEU A 96 -3.12 6.83 21.50
C LEU A 96 -4.50 6.74 22.16
N ALA A 97 -4.93 7.79 22.86
CA ALA A 97 -6.28 7.87 23.43
C ALA A 97 -7.36 7.84 22.32
N ASP A 98 -7.18 8.62 21.26
CA ASP A 98 -8.11 8.62 20.11
C ASP A 98 -8.07 7.29 19.33
N PHE A 99 -6.89 6.68 19.22
CA PHE A 99 -6.68 5.36 18.61
C PHE A 99 -7.51 4.30 19.34
N GLY A 100 -7.39 4.21 20.68
CA GLY A 100 -8.17 3.28 21.48
C GLY A 100 -9.68 3.53 21.43
N ASN A 101 -10.11 4.81 21.39
CA ASN A 101 -11.53 5.14 21.23
C ASN A 101 -12.09 4.70 19.87
N LYS A 102 -11.31 4.80 18.81
CA LYS A 102 -11.71 4.39 17.45
C LYS A 102 -11.60 2.89 17.23
N LEU A 103 -10.80 2.19 18.03
CA LEU A 103 -10.56 0.76 17.96
C LEU A 103 -10.85 0.12 19.33
N PRO A 104 -12.13 0.03 19.73
CA PRO A 104 -12.51 -0.38 21.08
C PRO A 104 -12.15 -1.84 21.43
N SER A 105 -11.89 -2.69 20.44
CA SER A 105 -11.37 -4.05 20.67
C SER A 105 -9.87 -4.11 20.92
N TRP A 106 -9.16 -3.00 20.77
CA TRP A 106 -7.74 -2.92 21.08
C TRP A 106 -7.54 -2.83 22.60
N LYS A 107 -6.92 -3.86 23.18
CA LYS A 107 -6.61 -3.97 24.61
C LYS A 107 -5.28 -4.67 24.80
N ASP A 108 -4.48 -4.20 25.75
CA ASP A 108 -3.19 -4.81 26.13
C ASP A 108 -2.27 -5.09 24.93
N GLY A 109 -2.22 -4.16 23.97
CA GLY A 109 -1.39 -4.27 22.76
C GLY A 109 -1.98 -5.16 21.66
N ARG A 110 -3.17 -5.75 21.86
CA ARG A 110 -3.80 -6.67 20.90
C ARG A 110 -5.11 -6.12 20.38
N LEU A 111 -5.34 -6.23 19.08
CA LEU A 111 -6.57 -5.86 18.40
C LEU A 111 -7.25 -7.11 17.86
N ARG A 112 -8.48 -7.38 18.33
CA ARG A 112 -9.30 -8.48 17.84
C ARG A 112 -10.40 -7.97 16.92
N PHE A 113 -10.63 -8.64 15.79
CA PHE A 113 -11.71 -8.30 14.86
C PHE A 113 -12.14 -9.50 14.02
N THR A 114 -13.31 -9.38 13.39
CA THR A 114 -13.86 -10.37 12.47
C THR A 114 -14.04 -9.75 11.09
N PHE A 115 -13.32 -10.28 10.10
CA PHE A 115 -13.61 -10.05 8.69
C PHE A 115 -14.85 -10.86 8.31
N GLN A 116 -15.83 -10.21 7.68
CA GLN A 116 -17.02 -10.86 7.16
C GLN A 116 -17.22 -10.50 5.69
N ALA A 117 -17.41 -11.51 4.83
CA ALA A 117 -17.80 -11.33 3.44
C ALA A 117 -19.16 -12.00 3.17
N SER A 118 -20.09 -11.24 2.57
CA SER A 118 -21.39 -11.77 2.17
C SER A 118 -21.39 -12.24 0.71
N PRO A 119 -22.27 -13.19 0.34
CA PRO A 119 -22.47 -13.59 -1.06
C PRO A 119 -22.89 -12.43 -1.98
N ASP A 120 -23.45 -11.36 -1.42
CA ASP A 120 -23.87 -10.15 -2.14
C ASP A 120 -22.70 -9.19 -2.44
N GLY A 121 -21.50 -9.49 -1.93
CA GLY A 121 -20.28 -8.70 -2.14
C GLY A 121 -19.96 -7.70 -1.03
N ASP A 122 -20.75 -7.65 0.06
CA ASP A 122 -20.45 -6.77 1.19
C ASP A 122 -19.27 -7.32 2.01
N ILE A 123 -18.26 -6.48 2.21
CA ILE A 123 -17.12 -6.76 3.11
C ILE A 123 -17.20 -5.84 4.33
N ARG A 124 -17.05 -6.41 5.52
CA ARG A 124 -17.12 -5.68 6.80
C ARG A 124 -16.07 -6.18 7.78
N TYR A 125 -15.63 -5.28 8.66
CA TYR A 125 -14.71 -5.59 9.75
C TYR A 125 -15.40 -5.29 11.07
N PHE A 126 -15.71 -6.32 11.85
CA PHE A 126 -16.40 -6.20 13.13
C PHE A 126 -15.40 -6.23 14.28
N ASP A 127 -15.50 -5.31 15.24
CA ASP A 127 -14.61 -5.21 16.42
C ASP A 127 -15.33 -5.57 17.74
N GLY A 128 -16.48 -6.24 17.69
CA GLY A 128 -17.29 -6.48 18.88
C GLY A 128 -18.23 -5.32 19.27
N VAL A 129 -17.98 -4.10 18.79
CA VAL A 129 -18.75 -2.89 19.14
C VAL A 129 -19.42 -2.28 17.90
N HIS A 130 -18.64 -1.99 16.88
CA HIS A 130 -19.06 -1.44 15.61
C HIS A 130 -19.31 -2.57 14.61
N LYS A 131 -20.50 -2.59 13.99
CA LYS A 131 -20.87 -3.55 12.92
C LYS A 131 -19.92 -3.51 11.70
N ASN A 132 -19.27 -2.38 11.47
CA ASN A 132 -18.22 -2.22 10.48
C ASN A 132 -17.28 -1.08 10.89
N ASN A 133 -16.09 -1.40 11.37
CA ASN A 133 -15.07 -0.45 11.75
C ASN A 133 -14.05 -0.25 10.62
N ARG A 134 -14.23 0.83 9.85
CA ARG A 134 -13.35 1.22 8.73
C ARG A 134 -11.89 1.49 9.13
N TYR A 135 -11.60 1.72 10.41
CA TYR A 135 -10.24 2.00 10.87
C TYR A 135 -9.37 0.75 10.88
N ILE A 136 -9.96 -0.44 10.99
CA ILE A 136 -9.21 -1.71 10.99
C ILE A 136 -8.43 -1.86 9.68
N CYS A 137 -9.07 -1.65 8.53
CA CYS A 137 -8.41 -1.77 7.22
C CYS A 137 -7.20 -0.84 7.07
N GLN A 138 -7.17 0.29 7.78
CA GLN A 138 -6.06 1.24 7.71
C GLN A 138 -4.81 0.75 8.45
N LEU A 139 -4.97 -0.21 9.36
CA LEU A 139 -3.89 -0.78 10.16
C LEU A 139 -3.22 -1.96 9.48
N LEU A 140 -3.94 -2.64 8.59
CA LEU A 140 -3.49 -3.91 8.03
C LEU A 140 -2.25 -3.67 7.14
N PRO A 141 -1.20 -4.49 7.31
CA PRO A 141 0.03 -4.34 6.55
C PRO A 141 -0.17 -4.81 5.11
N GLU A 142 0.70 -4.38 4.22
CA GLU A 142 0.77 -4.93 2.87
C GLU A 142 1.31 -6.36 2.92
N VAL A 143 0.63 -7.30 2.25
CA VAL A 143 1.03 -8.71 2.21
C VAL A 143 1.70 -9.03 0.87
N PHE A 144 2.97 -9.45 0.94
CA PHE A 144 3.65 -10.06 -0.20
C PHE A 144 3.32 -11.54 -0.31
N TYR A 145 2.76 -11.96 -1.45
CA TYR A 145 2.40 -13.35 -1.71
C TYR A 145 3.23 -13.93 -2.85
N LEU A 146 4.03 -14.96 -2.53
CA LEU A 146 4.86 -15.68 -3.49
C LEU A 146 4.21 -17.01 -3.85
N ASP A 147 3.51 -17.01 -4.97
CA ASP A 147 2.86 -18.20 -5.50
C ASP A 147 3.86 -19.19 -6.12
N SER A 148 3.34 -20.22 -6.79
CA SER A 148 4.16 -21.21 -7.51
C SER A 148 4.89 -20.65 -8.74
N GLN A 149 4.46 -19.51 -9.26
CA GLN A 149 5.14 -18.80 -10.33
C GLN A 149 6.26 -17.92 -9.78
N ARG A 150 6.29 -17.61 -8.48
CA ARG A 150 7.28 -16.74 -7.85
C ARG A 150 7.35 -15.41 -8.60
N ASP A 151 6.20 -14.77 -8.81
CA ASP A 151 6.17 -13.44 -9.39
C ASP A 151 6.87 -12.47 -8.43
N ILE A 152 7.96 -11.87 -8.91
CA ILE A 152 8.85 -11.03 -8.09
C ILE A 152 8.49 -9.55 -8.26
N ARG A 153 7.74 -9.19 -9.32
CA ARG A 153 7.61 -7.80 -9.75
C ARG A 153 7.02 -6.91 -8.67
N GLN A 154 5.89 -7.31 -8.08
CA GLN A 154 5.26 -6.56 -6.99
C GLN A 154 6.22 -6.40 -5.80
N MET A 155 6.95 -7.45 -5.44
CA MET A 155 7.86 -7.44 -4.30
C MET A 155 9.11 -6.60 -4.57
N GLN A 156 9.70 -6.70 -5.75
CA GLN A 156 10.82 -5.86 -6.20
C GLN A 156 10.44 -4.39 -6.20
N GLU A 157 9.32 -4.05 -6.84
CA GLU A 157 8.83 -2.68 -6.91
C GLU A 157 8.68 -2.11 -5.50
N THR A 158 7.93 -2.78 -4.62
CA THR A 158 7.66 -2.22 -3.29
C THR A 158 8.90 -2.20 -2.39
N ILE A 159 9.77 -3.22 -2.43
CA ILE A 159 10.97 -3.26 -1.57
C ILE A 159 12.03 -2.25 -2.01
N LEU A 160 12.28 -2.13 -3.32
CA LEU A 160 13.16 -1.08 -3.83
C LEU A 160 12.61 0.30 -3.50
N MET A 161 11.28 0.47 -3.45
CA MET A 161 10.64 1.70 -2.98
C MET A 161 10.83 1.97 -1.48
N PHE A 162 10.99 0.95 -0.63
CA PHE A 162 11.14 1.14 0.82
C PHE A 162 12.54 1.62 1.22
N GLN A 163 13.57 1.22 0.46
CA GLN A 163 14.93 1.73 0.60
C GLN A 163 15.09 3.19 0.11
N GLU A 164 14.05 3.76 -0.50
CA GLU A 164 14.09 5.15 -0.95
C GLU A 164 14.04 6.14 0.22
N ASP A 165 14.90 7.16 0.13
CA ASP A 165 14.95 8.34 0.99
C ASP A 165 13.56 8.96 1.21
N ASP A 166 13.33 9.59 2.37
CA ASP A 166 12.07 10.28 2.71
C ASP A 166 11.60 11.27 1.61
N LEU A 167 12.54 11.79 0.84
CA LEU A 167 12.29 12.67 -0.30
C LEU A 167 11.47 11.97 -1.41
N LEU A 168 11.82 10.74 -1.77
CA LEU A 168 11.16 9.97 -2.82
C LEU A 168 9.76 9.53 -2.41
N LYS A 169 9.58 9.14 -1.13
CA LYS A 169 8.25 8.91 -0.55
C LYS A 169 7.37 10.15 -0.69
N ARG A 170 7.91 11.35 -0.43
CA ARG A 170 7.18 12.61 -0.58
C ARG A 170 6.81 12.93 -2.03
N MET A 171 7.70 12.70 -2.99
CA MET A 171 7.41 12.89 -4.43
C MET A 171 6.16 12.10 -4.86
N ARG A 172 6.02 10.86 -4.38
CA ARG A 172 4.94 9.95 -4.76
C ARG A 172 3.60 10.21 -4.07
N THR A 173 3.56 10.99 -2.98
CA THR A 173 2.31 11.29 -2.23
C THR A 173 1.42 12.35 -2.87
N GLY A 174 1.90 13.06 -3.91
CA GLY A 174 1.16 14.16 -4.52
C GLY A 174 0.94 15.36 -3.58
N CYS A 175 1.69 15.44 -2.48
CA CYS A 175 1.56 16.53 -1.50
C CYS A 175 2.30 17.81 -1.93
N CYS A 176 1.96 18.93 -1.27
CA CYS A 176 2.67 20.20 -1.47
C CYS A 176 4.11 20.11 -0.96
N MET A 177 5.07 20.68 -1.71
CA MET A 177 6.48 20.75 -1.33
C MET A 177 6.70 21.42 0.04
N PHE A 178 5.83 22.36 0.41
CA PHE A 178 5.89 23.10 1.68
C PHE A 178 5.08 22.47 2.81
N ASP A 179 4.08 21.64 2.50
CA ASP A 179 3.16 21.08 3.49
C ASP A 179 2.70 19.68 3.04
N SER A 180 3.24 18.65 3.71
CA SER A 180 2.89 17.26 3.42
C SER A 180 1.44 16.90 3.75
N GLY A 181 0.74 17.71 4.55
CA GLY A 181 -0.67 17.50 4.87
C GLY A 181 -1.65 18.04 3.83
N LYS A 182 -1.17 18.72 2.79
CA LYS A 182 -2.00 19.31 1.74
C LYS A 182 -1.69 18.67 0.38
N PRO A 183 -2.72 18.32 -0.42
CA PRO A 183 -2.50 17.92 -1.80
C PRO A 183 -1.90 19.10 -2.58
N CYS A 184 -0.98 18.81 -3.51
CA CYS A 184 -0.46 19.82 -4.40
C CYS A 184 -1.56 20.24 -5.39
N SER A 185 -1.92 21.52 -5.38
CA SER A 185 -2.89 22.08 -6.34
C SER A 185 -2.23 22.56 -7.64
N HIS A 186 -0.98 22.14 -7.89
CA HIS A 186 -0.17 22.60 -9.04
C HIS A 186 -0.16 24.13 -9.20
N CYS A 187 -0.20 24.87 -8.09
CA CYS A 187 -0.19 26.34 -8.09
C CYS A 187 1.17 26.94 -8.48
N PHE A 188 2.22 26.12 -8.56
CA PHE A 188 3.59 26.51 -8.88
C PHE A 188 4.19 27.61 -7.99
N SER A 189 3.65 27.86 -6.79
CA SER A 189 4.23 28.83 -5.85
C SER A 189 5.64 28.45 -5.39
N CYS A 190 6.00 27.17 -5.50
CA CYS A 190 7.36 26.68 -5.23
C CYS A 190 8.40 27.15 -6.26
N MET A 191 7.98 27.51 -7.48
CA MET A 191 8.89 27.86 -8.57
C MET A 191 9.76 29.07 -8.26
N GLY A 192 9.22 30.06 -7.55
CA GLY A 192 9.97 31.26 -7.17
C GLY A 192 11.19 30.99 -6.28
N LEU A 193 11.22 29.85 -5.58
CA LEU A 193 12.40 29.37 -4.83
C LEU A 193 13.27 28.44 -5.66
N ILE A 194 12.65 27.54 -6.43
CA ILE A 194 13.35 26.54 -7.26
C ILE A 194 14.22 27.23 -8.32
N GLU A 195 13.71 28.27 -9.00
CA GLU A 195 14.45 28.98 -10.05
C GLU A 195 15.67 29.77 -9.54
N ARG A 196 15.80 29.95 -8.22
CA ARG A 196 16.95 30.63 -7.61
C ARG A 196 18.09 29.68 -7.27
N LYS A 197 17.84 28.36 -7.31
CA LYS A 197 18.83 27.33 -7.01
C LYS A 197 19.64 26.98 -8.24
N ARG A 198 20.91 26.62 -8.02
CA ARG A 198 21.73 26.02 -9.08
C ARG A 198 21.35 24.53 -9.24
N PRO A 199 21.57 23.91 -10.41
CA PRO A 199 21.22 22.51 -10.64
C PRO A 199 21.85 21.54 -9.62
N ASP A 200 23.07 21.84 -9.15
CA ASP A 200 23.81 21.09 -8.13
C ASP A 200 23.22 21.21 -6.72
N GLU A 201 22.39 22.21 -6.45
CA GLU A 201 21.75 22.47 -5.15
C GLU A 201 20.30 21.98 -5.09
N MET A 202 19.78 21.48 -6.21
CA MET A 202 18.40 21.07 -6.37
C MET A 202 18.24 19.60 -5.98
N ASN A 203 17.26 19.32 -5.12
CA ASN A 203 16.91 17.94 -4.81
C ASN A 203 15.98 17.34 -5.87
N ALA A 204 15.80 16.02 -5.88
CA ALA A 204 14.98 15.31 -6.87
C ALA A 204 13.53 15.81 -6.94
N PHE A 205 12.92 16.16 -5.79
CA PHE A 205 11.54 16.65 -5.74
C PHE A 205 11.42 18.06 -6.36
N GLU A 206 12.42 18.91 -6.16
CA GLU A 206 12.49 20.23 -6.79
C GLU A 206 12.69 20.13 -8.31
N ALA A 207 13.51 19.19 -8.76
CA ALA A 207 13.72 18.92 -10.18
C ALA A 207 12.45 18.40 -10.86
N GLU A 208 11.70 17.51 -10.21
CA GLU A 208 10.39 17.03 -10.70
C GLU A 208 9.39 18.19 -10.84
N LYS A 209 9.28 19.06 -9.82
CA LYS A 209 8.39 20.23 -9.91
C LYS A 209 8.79 21.23 -10.99
N LEU A 210 10.10 21.41 -11.22
CA LEU A 210 10.60 22.20 -12.33
C LEU A 210 10.21 21.59 -13.68
N LEU A 211 10.37 20.27 -13.85
CA LEU A 211 9.98 19.56 -15.06
C LEU A 211 8.48 19.70 -15.33
N GLU A 212 7.65 19.46 -14.31
CA GLU A 212 6.19 19.60 -14.39
C GLU A 212 5.77 21.02 -14.82
N TYR A 213 6.40 22.05 -14.24
CA TYR A 213 6.17 23.44 -14.62
C TYR A 213 6.54 23.72 -16.08
N LYS A 214 7.70 23.23 -16.54
CA LYS A 214 8.13 23.41 -17.94
C LYS A 214 7.20 22.72 -18.92
N LEU A 215 6.75 21.50 -18.62
CA LEU A 215 5.77 20.78 -19.43
C LEU A 215 4.42 21.52 -19.48
N TYR A 216 3.98 22.09 -18.36
CA TYR A 216 2.76 22.90 -18.31
C TYR A 216 2.86 24.15 -19.20
N GLN A 217 3.98 24.87 -19.14
CA GLN A 217 4.24 26.04 -19.98
C GLN A 217 4.25 25.70 -21.47
N MET A 218 4.86 24.57 -21.84
CA MET A 218 4.97 24.15 -23.24
C MET A 218 3.63 23.70 -23.84
N ASN A 219 2.84 22.96 -23.07
CA ASN A 219 1.70 22.22 -23.63
C ASN A 219 0.33 22.84 -23.32
N LEU A 220 0.15 23.41 -22.13
CA LEU A 220 -1.20 23.70 -21.60
C LEU A 220 -1.46 25.17 -21.31
N ASP A 221 -0.46 26.01 -21.09
CA ASP A 221 -0.71 27.41 -20.71
C ASP A 221 -1.52 28.18 -21.78
N GLY A 222 -1.08 28.14 -23.04
CA GLY A 222 -1.78 28.79 -24.15
C GLY A 222 -3.17 28.18 -24.44
N PHE A 223 -3.30 26.86 -24.27
CA PHE A 223 -4.54 26.12 -24.48
C PHE A 223 -5.57 26.41 -23.38
N SER A 224 -5.14 26.33 -22.11
CA SER A 224 -5.91 26.64 -20.92
C SER A 224 -6.53 28.04 -20.99
N ARG A 225 -5.72 29.05 -21.33
CA ARG A 225 -6.21 30.42 -21.52
C ARG A 225 -7.28 30.53 -22.60
N ARG A 226 -7.09 29.81 -23.72
CA ARG A 226 -8.05 29.81 -24.84
C ARG A 226 -9.38 29.16 -24.47
N VAL A 227 -9.33 28.00 -23.81
CA VAL A 227 -10.53 27.29 -23.37
C VAL A 227 -11.29 28.08 -22.32
N ASN A 228 -10.60 28.63 -21.32
CA ASN A 228 -11.24 29.46 -20.29
C ASN A 228 -11.91 30.71 -20.87
N ARG A 229 -11.29 31.35 -21.85
CA ARG A 229 -11.91 32.49 -22.56
C ARG A 229 -13.21 32.08 -23.26
N ILE A 230 -13.23 30.92 -23.93
CA ILE A 230 -14.42 30.40 -24.63
C ILE A 230 -15.48 29.94 -23.63
N PHE A 231 -15.06 29.26 -22.56
CA PHE A 231 -15.94 28.73 -21.53
C PHE A 231 -16.71 29.85 -20.82
N ARG A 232 -16.02 30.92 -20.39
CA ARG A 232 -16.67 32.10 -19.79
C ARG A 232 -17.68 32.75 -20.73
N ARG A 233 -17.36 32.83 -22.03
CA ARG A 233 -18.27 33.37 -23.05
C ARG A 233 -19.52 32.51 -23.20
N ASN A 234 -19.39 31.19 -23.11
CA ASN A 234 -20.49 30.25 -23.36
C ASN A 234 -21.35 29.97 -22.11
N SER A 235 -20.75 29.96 -20.92
CA SER A 235 -21.45 29.57 -19.68
C SER A 235 -22.05 30.76 -18.93
N GLY A 236 -21.52 31.98 -19.13
CA GLY A 236 -21.90 33.17 -18.35
C GLY A 236 -21.54 33.08 -16.86
N ARG A 237 -20.77 32.06 -16.45
CA ARG A 237 -20.35 31.81 -15.07
C ARG A 237 -18.89 32.25 -14.86
N GLN A 238 -18.52 32.50 -13.61
CA GLN A 238 -17.16 32.84 -13.19
C GLN A 238 -16.27 31.62 -12.94
N GLU A 239 -16.73 30.42 -13.32
CA GLU A 239 -16.00 29.17 -13.15
C GLU A 239 -14.83 29.10 -14.16
N GLU A 240 -13.71 28.52 -13.73
CA GLU A 240 -12.53 28.28 -14.56
C GLU A 240 -12.28 26.78 -14.74
N ILE A 241 -11.90 26.40 -15.95
CA ILE A 241 -11.44 25.05 -16.28
C ILE A 241 -9.95 24.96 -15.94
N CYS A 242 -9.62 24.13 -14.95
CA CYS A 242 -8.25 23.83 -14.57
C CYS A 242 -7.77 22.56 -15.26
N TYR A 243 -6.57 22.60 -15.83
CA TYR A 243 -5.91 21.43 -16.38
C TYR A 243 -4.78 21.02 -15.44
N GLU A 244 -4.75 19.75 -15.08
CA GLU A 244 -3.71 19.17 -14.23
C GLU A 244 -2.81 18.27 -15.10
N LEU A 245 -1.51 18.55 -15.08
CA LEU A 245 -0.49 17.62 -15.55
C LEU A 245 -0.03 16.84 -14.34
N GLN A 246 -0.12 15.51 -14.40
CA GLN A 246 0.39 14.66 -13.35
C GLN A 246 1.69 14.02 -13.83
N CYS A 247 2.80 14.47 -13.26
CA CYS A 247 4.10 13.85 -13.40
C CYS A 247 4.25 12.89 -12.21
N HIS A 248 3.91 11.61 -12.40
CA HIS A 248 4.07 10.63 -11.34
C HIS A 248 5.47 10.03 -11.43
N ALA A 249 6.32 10.21 -10.40
CA ALA A 249 7.65 9.61 -10.35
C ALA A 249 7.66 8.10 -10.68
N ASN A 250 6.63 7.34 -10.25
CA ASN A 250 6.47 5.91 -10.55
C ASN A 250 6.37 5.58 -12.05
N GLN A 251 5.92 6.54 -12.87
CA GLN A 251 5.81 6.38 -14.33
C GLN A 251 7.11 6.77 -15.06
N ILE A 252 7.98 7.54 -14.40
CA ILE A 252 9.23 8.06 -14.98
C ILE A 252 10.42 7.19 -14.58
N PHE A 253 10.40 6.65 -13.36
CA PHE A 253 11.44 5.78 -12.83
C PHE A 253 10.91 4.36 -12.69
N GLN A 254 11.20 3.52 -13.69
CA GLN A 254 11.01 2.08 -13.62
C GLN A 254 12.36 1.42 -13.37
N VAL A 255 12.45 0.63 -12.31
CA VAL A 255 13.67 -0.13 -12.01
C VAL A 255 13.59 -1.47 -12.74
N GLU A 256 14.38 -1.63 -13.79
CA GLU A 256 14.54 -2.91 -14.48
C GLU A 256 15.67 -3.71 -13.85
N THR A 257 15.35 -4.90 -13.34
CA THR A 257 16.36 -5.78 -12.71
C THR A 257 16.86 -6.82 -13.71
N THR A 258 18.16 -6.77 -14.02
CA THR A 258 18.82 -7.74 -14.89
C THR A 258 19.92 -8.49 -14.15
N VAL A 259 20.11 -9.75 -14.50
CA VAL A 259 21.21 -10.58 -14.02
C VAL A 259 22.22 -10.76 -15.12
N TYR A 260 23.45 -10.38 -14.80
CA TYR A 260 24.59 -10.48 -15.68
C TYR A 260 25.50 -11.63 -15.23
N ASN A 261 25.95 -12.44 -16.19
CA ASN A 261 26.98 -13.45 -15.98
C ASN A 261 28.22 -12.99 -16.74
N PRO A 262 29.39 -12.78 -16.09
CA PRO A 262 30.61 -12.33 -16.77
C PRO A 262 31.07 -13.25 -17.92
N ASN A 263 30.66 -14.51 -17.92
CA ASN A 263 30.96 -15.48 -18.98
C ASN A 263 29.92 -15.49 -20.13
N ARG A 264 28.88 -14.65 -20.05
CA ARG A 264 27.87 -14.44 -21.11
C ARG A 264 27.89 -12.98 -21.53
N GLU A 265 27.87 -12.71 -22.83
CA GLU A 265 27.95 -11.33 -23.35
C GLU A 265 26.68 -10.49 -23.11
N TYR A 266 25.57 -11.09 -22.66
CA TYR A 266 24.32 -10.38 -22.40
C TYR A 266 23.73 -10.70 -21.03
N GLY A 267 23.09 -9.69 -20.43
CA GLY A 267 22.27 -9.83 -19.23
C GLY A 267 20.86 -10.33 -19.55
N MET A 268 20.22 -11.00 -18.61
CA MET A 268 18.83 -11.46 -18.71
C MET A 268 17.97 -10.83 -17.63
N ALA A 269 16.69 -10.58 -17.91
CA ALA A 269 15.77 -10.10 -16.88
C ALA A 269 15.62 -11.14 -15.77
N VAL A 270 15.48 -10.71 -14.51
CA VAL A 270 15.31 -11.62 -13.36
C VAL A 270 14.06 -12.52 -13.53
N ASP A 271 13.00 -12.01 -14.15
CA ASP A 271 11.78 -12.78 -14.44
C ASP A 271 12.03 -13.99 -15.35
N GLN A 272 13.09 -13.95 -16.17
CA GLN A 272 13.47 -15.04 -17.08
C GLN A 272 14.28 -16.13 -16.36
N MET A 273 14.64 -15.93 -15.10
CA MET A 273 15.38 -16.92 -14.32
C MET A 273 14.52 -18.13 -13.97
N GLY A 274 15.16 -19.29 -13.79
CA GLY A 274 14.52 -20.46 -13.20
C GLY A 274 13.96 -20.17 -11.81
N LYS A 275 12.86 -20.84 -11.43
CA LYS A 275 12.12 -20.61 -10.17
C LYS A 275 13.02 -20.65 -8.91
N GLY A 276 14.02 -21.53 -8.91
CA GLY A 276 15.00 -21.61 -7.82
C GLY A 276 15.85 -20.34 -7.68
N MET A 277 16.42 -19.86 -8.79
CA MET A 277 17.22 -18.63 -8.81
C MET A 277 16.40 -17.38 -8.45
N ARG A 278 15.13 -17.34 -8.88
CA ARG A 278 14.19 -16.29 -8.47
C ARG A 278 13.95 -16.28 -6.95
N SER A 279 13.86 -17.46 -6.35
CA SER A 279 13.70 -17.59 -4.90
C SER A 279 14.97 -17.13 -4.14
N ILE A 280 16.16 -17.44 -4.68
CA ILE A 280 17.44 -16.96 -4.13
C ILE A 280 17.52 -15.45 -4.22
N TYR A 281 17.18 -14.86 -5.36
CA TYR A 281 17.17 -13.40 -5.53
C TYR A 281 16.24 -12.71 -4.51
N ILE A 282 15.03 -13.23 -4.30
CA ILE A 282 14.10 -12.71 -3.29
C ILE A 282 14.72 -12.77 -1.89
N LEU A 283 15.34 -13.90 -1.54
CA LEU A 283 15.99 -14.06 -0.24
C LEU A 283 17.12 -13.05 -0.07
N SER A 284 18.00 -12.89 -1.07
CA SER A 284 19.09 -11.92 -1.04
C SER A 284 18.58 -10.48 -0.90
N LEU A 285 17.47 -10.15 -1.57
CA LEU A 285 16.85 -8.84 -1.49
C LEU A 285 16.24 -8.57 -0.10
N LEU A 286 15.60 -9.58 0.52
CA LEU A 286 15.11 -9.48 1.89
C LEU A 286 16.24 -9.36 2.92
N GLU A 287 17.32 -10.13 2.76
CA GLU A 287 18.50 -10.06 3.63
C GLU A 287 19.15 -8.67 3.55
N ALA A 288 19.32 -8.13 2.34
CA ALA A 288 19.90 -6.79 2.16
C ALA A 288 19.06 -5.69 2.85
N CYS A 289 17.73 -5.84 2.91
CA CYS A 289 16.86 -4.89 3.61
C CYS A 289 16.93 -5.00 5.14
N MET A 290 17.48 -6.10 5.66
CA MET A 290 17.64 -6.32 7.10
C MET A 290 19.04 -5.94 7.61
N GLU A 291 19.99 -5.69 6.71
CA GLU A 291 21.36 -5.26 7.07
C GLU A 291 21.48 -3.76 7.37
N GLU A 292 20.41 -2.98 7.13
CA GLU A 292 20.29 -1.54 7.45
C GLU A 292 19.61 -1.29 8.80
#